data_AF-R7U081-F1
#
_entry.id   AF-R7U081-F1
#
_cell.length_a   1.000
_cell.length_b   1.000
_cell.length_c   1.000
_cell.angle_alpha   90.00
_cell.angle_beta   90.00
_cell.angle_gamma   90.00
#
_symmetry.space_group_name_H-M   'P 1'
#
loop_
_entity.id
_entity.type
_entity.pdbx_description
1 polymer ?
#
loop_
_entity_poly.entity_id
_entity_poly.type
_entity_poly.pdbx_seq_one_letter_code
_entity_poly.pdbx_strand_id
1 'polypeptide(L)'
;MEPASLLPSIIFAGLVRVMLMLYGLWHDANFTVKYTDVDYYVFTDAASHVIHGESPYSRATYRYTPLLAWALIPNIYVHQCFGKVIFIVCDILAAVLIHKILRSQSCSAQSSVFCAQLWLFNPITITVSTRGNAESVMSVLVLIALHYFTKNTTLQSLVVASVTYAISVHVKIFPATYAVAIYFYVNSKYFNHQPVFSVMPNRYRVLAGVIGATTFAVLTGLCYLMYGYEFLHETYLYHVIRQDTRHNFSAYFYLFYLLPDVSWLSAAVFVPQLFLILLSSYHFYEDLIFTCFINTFVFVTFNKVC
;
A
#
# COMPACT_ATOMS: atom_id res chain seq x y z
N MET A 1 13.69 -9.27 32.96
CA MET A 1 14.10 -9.52 31.56
C MET A 1 14.11 -8.17 30.86
N GLU A 2 15.27 -7.71 30.39
CA GLU A 2 15.34 -6.49 29.59
C GLU A 2 14.42 -6.61 28.36
N PRO A 3 13.74 -5.53 27.93
CA PRO A 3 12.96 -5.57 26.72
C PRO A 3 13.88 -5.96 25.55
N ALA A 4 13.57 -7.07 24.88
CA ALA A 4 14.36 -7.54 23.74
C ALA A 4 14.54 -6.40 22.73
N SER A 5 15.78 -5.99 22.47
CA SER A 5 16.08 -4.96 21.49
C SER A 5 15.73 -5.48 20.10
N LEU A 6 15.01 -4.67 19.30
CA LEU A 6 14.69 -5.00 17.91
C LEU A 6 15.90 -4.81 16.97
N LEU A 7 16.91 -4.05 17.41
CA LEU A 7 18.06 -3.65 16.59
C LEU A 7 18.86 -4.84 16.03
N PRO A 8 19.21 -5.90 16.81
CA PRO A 8 19.92 -7.05 16.27
C PRO A 8 19.13 -7.76 15.16
N SER A 9 17.80 -7.88 15.33
CA SER A 9 16.92 -8.48 14.32
C SER A 9 16.89 -7.64 13.04
N ILE A 10 16.84 -6.31 13.16
CA ILE A 10 16.89 -5.39 12.01
C ILE A 10 18.21 -5.54 11.24
N ILE A 11 19.35 -5.53 11.93
CA ILE A 11 20.67 -5.65 11.31
C ILE A 11 20.78 -6.98 10.56
N PHE A 12 20.44 -8.08 11.23
CA PHE A 12 20.50 -9.41 10.61
C PHE A 12 19.55 -9.54 9.41
N ALA A 13 18.30 -9.07 9.55
CA ALA A 13 17.31 -9.07 8.48
C ALA A 13 17.72 -8.21 7.28
N GLY A 14 18.41 -7.08 7.52
CA GLY A 14 18.98 -6.23 6.48
C GLY A 14 20.13 -6.90 5.74
N LEU A 15 21.04 -7.57 6.46
CA LEU A 15 22.13 -8.35 5.85
C LEU A 15 21.59 -9.46 4.95
N VAL A 16 20.59 -10.21 5.41
CA VAL A 16 19.93 -11.26 4.61
C VAL A 16 19.35 -10.68 3.32
N ARG A 17 18.66 -9.54 3.38
CA ARG A 17 18.08 -8.89 2.19
C ARG A 17 19.14 -8.39 1.22
N VAL A 18 20.22 -7.80 1.71
CA VAL A 18 21.36 -7.38 0.87
C VAL A 18 22.00 -8.59 0.19
N MET A 19 22.25 -9.68 0.93
CA MET A 19 22.79 -10.92 0.36
C MET A 19 21.88 -11.49 -0.73
N LEU A 20 20.56 -11.54 -0.50
CA LEU A 20 19.60 -12.02 -1.49
C LEU A 20 19.46 -11.10 -2.71
N MET A 21 19.56 -9.78 -2.52
CA MET A 21 19.60 -8.82 -3.63
C MET A 21 20.84 -9.04 -4.52
N LEU A 22 22.02 -9.25 -3.91
CA LEU A 22 23.27 -9.54 -4.63
C LEU A 22 23.22 -10.92 -5.30
N TYR A 23 22.66 -11.91 -4.60
CA TYR A 23 22.38 -13.21 -5.20
C TYR A 23 21.45 -13.07 -6.41
N GLY A 24 20.42 -12.22 -6.33
CA GLY A 24 19.51 -11.95 -7.44
C GLY A 24 20.23 -11.45 -8.69
N LEU A 25 21.22 -10.56 -8.54
CA LEU A 25 22.04 -10.10 -9.66
C LEU A 25 22.83 -11.25 -10.31
N TRP A 26 23.47 -12.08 -9.48
CA TRP A 26 24.20 -13.25 -9.97
C TRP A 26 23.25 -14.25 -10.64
N HIS A 27 22.11 -14.54 -10.03
CA HIS A 27 21.11 -15.48 -10.55
C HIS A 27 20.57 -15.01 -11.90
N ASP A 28 20.22 -13.73 -12.02
CA ASP A 28 19.72 -13.16 -13.28
C ASP A 28 20.75 -13.21 -14.41
N ALA A 29 22.04 -13.19 -14.11
CA ALA A 29 23.10 -13.34 -15.10
C ALA A 29 23.33 -14.80 -15.54
N ASN A 30 23.02 -15.78 -14.68
CA ASN A 30 23.40 -17.19 -14.90
C ASN A 30 22.22 -18.11 -15.27
N PHE A 31 20.98 -17.71 -14.97
CA PHE A 31 19.80 -18.57 -15.18
C PHE A 31 18.80 -17.96 -16.17
N THR A 32 18.03 -18.83 -16.81
CA THR A 32 16.96 -18.46 -17.76
C THR A 32 15.77 -17.82 -17.03
N VAL A 33 15.29 -18.48 -15.98
CA VAL A 33 14.25 -17.94 -15.09
C VAL A 33 14.88 -16.88 -14.19
N LYS A 34 14.30 -15.68 -14.16
CA LYS A 34 14.86 -14.55 -13.42
C LYS A 34 14.41 -14.53 -11.96
N TYR A 35 15.34 -14.16 -11.09
CA TYR A 35 15.07 -13.79 -9.71
C TYR A 35 14.45 -12.42 -9.64
N THR A 36 14.87 -11.45 -10.44
CA THR A 36 14.21 -10.12 -10.42
C THR A 36 12.76 -10.22 -10.88
N ASP A 37 11.89 -9.49 -10.21
CA ASP A 37 10.50 -9.33 -10.61
C ASP A 37 10.43 -8.61 -11.97
N VAL A 38 9.56 -9.07 -12.86
CA VAL A 38 9.39 -8.47 -14.19
C VAL A 38 8.97 -7.01 -14.06
N ASP A 39 8.15 -6.70 -13.06
CA ASP A 39 7.69 -5.34 -12.79
C ASP A 39 8.85 -4.39 -12.48
N TYR A 40 9.94 -4.87 -11.89
CA TYR A 40 11.11 -4.03 -11.61
C TYR A 40 11.75 -3.46 -12.89
N TYR A 41 11.76 -4.25 -13.96
CA TYR A 41 12.23 -3.78 -15.27
C TYR A 41 11.24 -2.78 -15.87
N VAL A 42 9.93 -3.05 -15.76
CA VAL A 42 8.88 -2.11 -16.21
C VAL A 42 9.01 -0.76 -15.50
N PHE A 43 9.32 -0.73 -14.20
CA PHE A 43 9.54 0.52 -13.47
C PHE A 43 10.81 1.25 -13.92
N THR A 44 11.89 0.50 -14.14
CA THR A 44 13.18 1.05 -14.57
C THR A 44 13.10 1.64 -15.97
N ASP A 45 12.41 0.94 -16.89
CA ASP A 45 12.16 1.44 -18.24
C ASP A 45 11.28 2.70 -18.20
N ALA A 46 10.22 2.72 -17.39
CA ALA A 46 9.39 3.91 -17.21
C ALA A 46 10.18 5.10 -16.66
N ALA A 47 11.09 4.88 -15.70
CA ALA A 47 12.01 5.90 -15.22
C ALA A 47 12.94 6.42 -16.33
N SER A 48 13.33 5.55 -17.27
CA SER A 48 14.12 5.93 -18.46
C SER A 48 13.34 6.86 -19.38
N HIS A 49 12.08 6.54 -19.67
CA HIS A 49 11.22 7.45 -20.45
C HIS A 49 11.12 8.83 -19.80
N VAL A 50 10.93 8.91 -18.47
CA VAL A 50 10.88 10.20 -17.77
C VAL A 50 12.15 11.03 -17.97
N ILE A 51 13.34 10.41 -17.95
CA ILE A 51 14.61 11.12 -18.17
C ILE A 51 14.69 11.72 -19.57
N HIS A 52 14.13 11.04 -20.57
CA HIS A 52 14.10 11.53 -21.95
C HIS A 52 13.00 12.58 -22.20
N GLY A 53 12.30 13.02 -21.15
CA GLY A 53 11.17 13.95 -21.25
C GLY A 53 9.89 13.31 -21.78
N GLU A 54 9.85 11.97 -21.82
CA GLU A 54 8.72 11.19 -22.28
C GLU A 54 7.79 10.78 -21.12
N SER A 55 6.63 10.24 -21.47
CA SER A 55 5.67 9.72 -20.51
C SER A 55 6.17 8.38 -19.94
N PRO A 56 6.09 8.13 -18.61
CA PRO A 56 6.40 6.81 -18.05
C PRO A 56 5.48 5.72 -18.61
N TYR A 57 4.31 6.11 -19.12
CA TYR A 57 3.32 5.22 -19.75
C TYR A 57 3.67 4.83 -21.19
N SER A 58 4.66 5.49 -21.80
CA SER A 58 5.25 5.02 -23.06
C SER A 58 5.89 3.63 -22.92
N ARG A 59 6.26 3.25 -21.69
CA ARG A 59 6.53 1.85 -21.36
C ARG A 59 5.24 1.06 -21.29
N ALA A 60 5.06 0.15 -22.25
CA ALA A 60 3.97 -0.81 -22.23
C ALA A 60 3.86 -1.50 -20.85
N THR A 61 2.63 -1.77 -20.40
CA THR A 61 2.30 -2.40 -19.11
C THR A 61 2.70 -1.62 -17.86
N TYR A 62 3.22 -0.39 -17.96
CA TYR A 62 3.33 0.50 -16.81
C TYR A 62 1.92 0.96 -16.39
N ARG A 63 1.49 0.56 -15.19
CA ARG A 63 0.15 0.82 -14.63
C ARG A 63 0.22 1.45 -13.23
N TYR A 64 1.32 2.14 -12.94
CA TYR A 64 1.61 2.71 -11.63
C TYR A 64 1.58 4.23 -11.70
N THR A 65 1.51 4.87 -10.54
CA THR A 65 1.63 6.33 -10.45
C THR A 65 3.00 6.81 -10.93
N PRO A 66 3.13 8.00 -11.57
CA PRO A 66 4.43 8.51 -12.00
C PRO A 66 5.42 8.70 -10.85
N LEU A 67 4.92 8.88 -9.62
CA LEU A 67 5.75 8.98 -8.41
C LEU A 67 6.72 7.80 -8.27
N LEU A 68 6.30 6.59 -8.68
CA LEU A 68 7.15 5.40 -8.61
C LEU A 68 8.27 5.47 -9.66
N ALA A 69 7.96 5.87 -10.90
CA ALA A 69 8.98 6.06 -11.93
C ALA A 69 10.00 7.14 -11.51
N TRP A 70 9.53 8.26 -10.95
CA TRP A 70 10.41 9.33 -10.47
C TRP A 70 11.34 8.88 -9.34
N ALA A 71 10.80 8.12 -8.38
CA ALA A 71 11.60 7.56 -7.28
C ALA A 71 12.71 6.60 -7.78
N LEU A 72 12.54 6.04 -8.98
CA LEU A 72 13.44 5.07 -9.60
C LEU A 72 14.35 5.64 -10.68
N ILE A 73 14.29 6.94 -10.97
CA ILE A 73 15.26 7.64 -11.85
C ILE A 73 16.72 7.30 -11.49
N PRO A 74 17.13 7.21 -10.21
CA PRO A 74 18.51 6.87 -9.89
C PRO A 74 18.92 5.42 -10.26
N ASN A 75 17.99 4.55 -10.68
CA ASN A 75 18.35 3.25 -11.27
C ASN A 75 19.25 3.42 -12.50
N ILE A 76 19.11 4.53 -13.21
CA ILE A 76 19.77 4.79 -14.49
C ILE A 76 21.11 5.51 -14.27
N TYR A 77 21.12 6.50 -13.37
CA TYR A 77 22.32 7.31 -13.11
C TYR A 77 23.28 6.72 -12.08
N VAL A 78 22.76 5.97 -11.09
CA VAL A 78 23.57 5.47 -9.96
C VAL A 78 23.86 3.99 -10.14
N HIS A 79 22.82 3.16 -10.09
CA HIS A 79 22.94 1.71 -10.26
C HIS A 79 21.56 1.08 -10.41
N GLN A 80 21.43 0.06 -11.26
CA GLN A 80 20.16 -0.65 -11.51
C GLN A 80 19.48 -1.24 -10.26
N CYS A 81 20.20 -1.44 -9.15
CA CYS A 81 19.63 -1.93 -7.88
C CYS A 81 19.13 -0.83 -6.93
N PHE A 82 19.24 0.45 -7.28
CA PHE A 82 18.88 1.53 -6.37
C PHE A 82 17.43 1.40 -5.87
N GLY A 83 16.50 1.07 -6.75
CA GLY A 83 15.11 0.79 -6.41
C GLY A 83 14.93 -0.38 -5.44
N LYS A 84 15.66 -1.49 -5.65
CA LYS A 84 15.65 -2.62 -4.70
C LYS A 84 16.12 -2.19 -3.31
N VAL A 85 17.11 -1.30 -3.23
CA VAL A 85 17.55 -0.73 -1.94
C VAL A 85 16.43 0.07 -1.29
N ILE A 86 15.71 0.93 -2.04
CA ILE A 86 14.52 1.63 -1.51
C ILE A 86 13.50 0.63 -0.96
N PHE A 87 13.18 -0.42 -1.72
CA PHE A 87 12.16 -1.38 -1.33
C PHE A 87 12.58 -2.21 -0.10
N ILE A 88 13.86 -2.58 0.02
CA ILE A 88 14.43 -3.23 1.21
C ILE A 88 14.36 -2.30 2.43
N VAL A 89 14.70 -1.01 2.26
CA VAL A 89 14.62 -0.02 3.34
C VAL A 89 13.17 0.13 3.80
N CYS A 90 12.22 0.27 2.87
CA CYS A 90 10.79 0.33 3.21
C CYS A 90 10.33 -0.95 3.93
N ASP A 91 10.78 -2.13 3.51
CA ASP A 91 10.39 -3.40 4.14
C ASP A 91 10.88 -3.49 5.61
N ILE A 92 12.10 -3.03 5.89
CA ILE A 92 12.63 -2.94 7.25
C ILE A 92 11.88 -1.87 8.07
N LEU A 93 11.57 -0.73 7.46
CA LEU A 93 10.80 0.33 8.11
C LEU A 93 9.39 -0.13 8.47
N ALA A 94 8.76 -1.01 7.68
CA ALA A 94 7.47 -1.60 8.01
C ALA A 94 7.52 -2.35 9.35
N ALA A 95 8.57 -3.15 9.60
CA ALA A 95 8.75 -3.82 10.89
C ALA A 95 8.94 -2.84 12.06
N VAL A 96 9.68 -1.74 11.84
CA VAL A 96 9.85 -0.69 12.86
C VAL A 96 8.51 -0.02 13.18
N LEU A 97 7.68 0.24 12.17
CA LEU A 97 6.36 0.82 12.35
C LEU A 97 5.41 -0.15 13.06
N ILE A 98 5.40 -1.42 12.70
CA ILE A 98 4.63 -2.47 13.39
C ILE A 98 4.99 -2.46 14.88
N HIS A 99 6.28 -2.48 15.22
CA HIS A 99 6.73 -2.40 16.61
C HIS A 99 6.21 -1.15 17.32
N LYS A 100 6.39 0.04 16.72
CA LYS A 100 5.94 1.33 17.30
C LYS A 100 4.43 1.39 17.51
N ILE A 101 3.65 0.89 16.55
CA ILE A 101 2.20 0.86 16.61
C ILE A 101 1.74 -0.05 17.76
N LEU A 102 2.26 -1.27 17.86
CA LEU A 102 1.91 -2.19 18.94
C LEU A 102 2.29 -1.63 20.32
N ARG A 103 3.44 -0.97 20.44
CA ARG A 103 3.83 -0.28 21.68
C ARG A 103 2.89 0.86 22.03
N SER A 104 2.33 1.57 21.04
CA SER A 104 1.33 2.63 21.27
C SER A 104 -0.05 2.09 21.66
N GLN A 105 -0.35 0.83 21.36
CA GLN A 105 -1.57 0.13 21.74
C GLN A 105 -1.44 -0.64 23.08
N SER A 106 -0.43 -0.30 23.88
CA SER A 106 -0.16 -0.93 25.18
C SER A 106 0.14 -2.44 25.12
N CYS A 107 0.52 -2.97 23.95
CA CYS A 107 0.98 -4.36 23.84
C CYS A 107 2.32 -4.56 24.58
N SER A 108 2.54 -5.79 25.07
CA SER A 108 3.79 -6.14 25.75
C SER A 108 5.00 -5.92 24.83
N ALA A 109 6.16 -5.55 25.42
CA ALA A 109 7.38 -5.33 24.65
C ALA A 109 7.78 -6.59 23.88
N GLN A 110 7.65 -7.76 24.50
CA GLN A 110 7.94 -9.05 23.89
C GLN A 110 7.04 -9.33 22.68
N SER A 111 5.72 -9.16 22.81
CA SER A 111 4.78 -9.37 21.69
C SER A 111 5.06 -8.40 20.54
N SER A 112 5.35 -7.13 20.84
CA SER A 112 5.66 -6.14 19.80
C SER A 112 6.94 -6.43 19.03
N VAL A 113 7.96 -7.00 19.70
CA VAL A 113 9.22 -7.43 19.06
C VAL A 113 8.97 -8.69 18.25
N PHE A 114 8.25 -9.66 18.80
CA PHE A 114 7.90 -10.89 18.11
C PHE A 114 7.13 -10.63 16.81
N CYS A 115 6.10 -9.77 16.83
CA CYS A 115 5.36 -9.40 15.62
C CYS A 115 6.24 -8.70 14.57
N ALA A 116 7.16 -7.82 15.00
CA ALA A 116 8.11 -7.19 14.09
C ALA A 116 9.11 -8.21 13.51
N GLN A 117 9.56 -9.19 14.30
CA GLN A 117 10.40 -10.29 13.83
C GLN A 117 9.66 -11.20 12.85
N LEU A 118 8.38 -11.49 13.09
CA LEU A 118 7.55 -12.23 12.15
C LEU A 118 7.52 -11.54 10.78
N TRP A 119 7.43 -10.20 10.73
CA TRP A 119 7.58 -9.45 9.48
C TRP A 119 9.00 -9.59 8.90
N LEU A 120 10.03 -9.24 9.69
CA LEU A 120 11.43 -9.23 9.22
C LEU A 120 11.91 -10.57 8.65
N PHE A 121 11.44 -11.68 9.22
CA PHE A 121 11.82 -13.04 8.87
C PHE A 121 10.76 -13.77 8.03
N ASN A 122 9.71 -13.09 7.57
CA ASN A 122 8.75 -13.67 6.65
C ASN A 122 9.39 -13.83 5.26
N PRO A 123 9.54 -15.07 4.74
CA PRO A 123 10.19 -15.32 3.44
C PRO A 123 9.48 -14.62 2.28
N ILE A 124 8.17 -14.38 2.38
CA ILE A 124 7.40 -13.66 1.36
C ILE A 124 7.86 -12.20 1.30
N THR A 125 7.87 -11.49 2.42
CA THR A 125 8.27 -10.06 2.47
C THR A 125 9.73 -9.85 2.06
N ILE A 126 10.62 -10.75 2.50
CA ILE A 126 12.02 -10.78 2.09
C ILE A 126 12.09 -10.88 0.57
N THR A 127 11.44 -11.89 0.00
CA THR A 127 11.50 -12.16 -1.45
C THR A 127 10.89 -11.02 -2.26
N VAL A 128 9.72 -10.50 -1.87
CA VAL A 128 9.03 -9.41 -2.57
C VAL A 128 9.94 -8.17 -2.66
N SER A 129 10.56 -7.77 -1.55
CA SER A 129 11.43 -6.57 -1.54
C SER A 129 12.74 -6.80 -2.29
N THR A 130 13.40 -7.94 -2.14
CA THR A 130 14.70 -8.22 -2.80
C THR A 130 14.58 -8.52 -4.29
N ARG A 131 13.43 -9.05 -4.74
CA ARG A 131 13.14 -9.22 -6.18
C ARG A 131 12.87 -7.90 -6.89
N GLY A 132 12.62 -6.80 -6.18
CA GLY A 132 12.38 -5.49 -6.78
C GLY A 132 10.90 -5.12 -6.91
N ASN A 133 10.02 -5.68 -6.09
CA ASN A 133 8.62 -5.29 -6.07
C ASN A 133 8.39 -4.11 -5.09
N ALA A 134 7.55 -3.15 -5.48
CA ALA A 134 7.28 -1.92 -4.73
C ALA A 134 6.25 -2.06 -3.59
N GLU A 135 5.73 -3.27 -3.29
CA GLU A 135 4.72 -3.47 -2.22
C GLU A 135 5.15 -2.94 -0.84
N SER A 136 6.45 -2.96 -0.53
CA SER A 136 6.93 -2.47 0.76
C SER A 136 6.76 -0.95 0.92
N VAL A 137 6.84 -0.19 -0.17
CA VAL A 137 6.55 1.26 -0.18
C VAL A 137 5.10 1.49 0.23
N MET A 138 4.18 0.71 -0.35
CA MET A 138 2.76 0.77 -0.03
C MET A 138 2.48 0.43 1.43
N SER A 139 3.11 -0.64 1.92
CA SER A 139 2.99 -1.09 3.29
C SER A 139 3.44 -0.01 4.28
N VAL A 140 4.57 0.66 4.02
CA VAL A 140 5.06 1.77 4.85
C VAL A 140 4.13 2.97 4.83
N LEU A 141 3.61 3.38 3.67
CA LEU A 141 2.68 4.52 3.60
C LEU A 141 1.41 4.26 4.43
N VAL A 142 0.83 3.06 4.34
CA VAL A 142 -0.32 2.67 5.16
C VAL A 142 0.04 2.62 6.64
N LEU A 143 1.17 2.02 7.00
CA LEU A 143 1.60 1.90 8.40
C LEU A 143 1.96 3.27 9.02
N ILE A 144 2.53 4.21 8.26
CA ILE A 144 2.75 5.59 8.73
C ILE A 144 1.40 6.26 9.00
N ALA A 145 0.43 6.13 8.09
CA ALA A 145 -0.90 6.69 8.29
C ALA A 145 -1.56 6.11 9.55
N LEU A 146 -1.56 4.78 9.71
CA LEU A 146 -2.08 4.10 10.90
C LEU A 146 -1.35 4.52 12.17
N HIS A 147 -0.02 4.61 12.16
CA HIS A 147 0.77 5.07 13.29
C HIS A 147 0.32 6.46 13.75
N TYR A 148 0.16 7.41 12.84
CA TYR A 148 -0.26 8.77 13.22
C TYR A 148 -1.75 8.87 13.56
N PHE A 149 -2.63 8.05 12.98
CA PHE A 149 -4.02 7.98 13.45
C PHE A 149 -4.12 7.46 14.89
N THR A 150 -3.32 6.45 15.27
CA THR A 150 -3.44 5.79 16.57
C THR A 150 -2.61 6.44 17.68
N LYS A 151 -1.49 7.10 17.35
CA LYS A 151 -0.48 7.58 18.31
C LYS A 151 -1.04 8.55 19.34
N ASN A 152 -1.73 9.61 18.91
CA ASN A 152 -2.29 10.63 19.79
C ASN A 152 -3.40 11.44 19.09
N THR A 153 -4.02 12.36 19.83
CA THR A 153 -5.14 13.20 19.37
C THR A 153 -4.70 14.62 18.96
N THR A 154 -3.42 14.82 18.62
CA THR A 154 -2.94 16.14 18.20
C THR A 154 -3.33 16.43 16.75
N LEU A 155 -3.59 17.70 16.44
CA LEU A 155 -3.88 18.15 15.07
C LEU A 155 -2.75 17.82 14.09
N GLN A 156 -1.49 17.91 14.54
CA GLN A 156 -0.34 17.55 13.72
C GLN A 156 -0.38 16.07 13.32
N SER A 157 -0.74 15.18 14.26
CA SER A 157 -0.89 13.75 13.99
C SER A 157 -1.98 13.49 12.96
N LEU A 158 -3.13 14.17 13.09
CA LEU A 158 -4.22 14.08 12.12
C LEU A 158 -3.78 14.52 10.71
N VAL A 159 -3.08 15.66 10.60
CA VAL A 159 -2.59 16.18 9.31
C VAL A 159 -1.64 15.18 8.65
N VAL A 160 -0.63 14.70 9.38
CA VAL A 160 0.36 13.76 8.83
C VAL A 160 -0.31 12.44 8.44
N ALA A 161 -1.24 11.94 9.25
CA ALA A 161 -2.00 10.73 8.94
C ALA A 161 -2.82 10.89 7.65
N SER A 162 -3.58 11.98 7.52
CA SER A 162 -4.42 12.27 6.34
C SER A 162 -3.60 12.48 5.06
N VAL A 163 -2.47 13.21 5.13
CA VAL A 163 -1.57 13.40 3.99
C VAL A 163 -0.98 12.06 3.55
N THR A 164 -0.42 11.29 4.50
CA THR A 164 0.21 10.00 4.18
C THR A 164 -0.82 8.99 3.65
N TYR A 165 -2.03 8.99 4.21
CA TYR A 165 -3.13 8.16 3.72
C TYR A 165 -3.51 8.54 2.28
N ALA A 166 -3.65 9.83 1.97
CA ALA A 166 -3.94 10.26 0.60
C ALA A 166 -2.82 9.91 -0.39
N ILE A 167 -1.56 10.01 0.03
CA ILE A 167 -0.42 9.55 -0.77
C ILE A 167 -0.51 8.04 -1.01
N SER A 168 -0.87 7.23 0.00
CA SER A 168 -1.02 5.78 -0.19
C SER A 168 -2.11 5.46 -1.22
N VAL A 169 -3.29 6.10 -1.12
CA VAL A 169 -4.38 5.95 -2.11
C VAL A 169 -3.96 6.41 -3.51
N HIS A 170 -3.15 7.47 -3.60
CA HIS A 170 -2.64 7.95 -4.89
C HIS A 170 -1.65 6.97 -5.53
N VAL A 171 -0.77 6.35 -4.73
CA VAL A 171 0.22 5.38 -5.22
C VAL A 171 -0.45 4.06 -5.62
N LYS A 172 -1.44 3.59 -4.86
CA LYS A 172 -2.34 2.50 -5.26
C LYS A 172 -3.73 2.74 -4.70
N ILE A 173 -4.76 2.41 -5.47
CA ILE A 173 -6.14 2.77 -5.11
C ILE A 173 -6.76 1.93 -3.98
N PHE A 174 -6.26 0.72 -3.69
CA PHE A 174 -6.90 -0.20 -2.73
C PHE A 174 -7.04 0.34 -1.29
N PRO A 175 -6.14 1.18 -0.72
CA PRO A 175 -6.34 1.78 0.60
C PRO A 175 -7.54 2.73 0.65
N ALA A 176 -8.15 3.10 -0.49
CA ALA A 176 -9.41 3.85 -0.52
C ALA A 176 -10.52 3.11 0.25
N THR A 177 -10.44 1.78 0.32
CA THR A 177 -11.35 0.94 1.14
C THR A 177 -11.29 1.25 2.64
N TYR A 178 -10.25 1.94 3.12
CA TYR A 178 -10.11 2.33 4.53
C TYR A 178 -10.81 3.66 4.85
N ALA A 179 -11.30 4.41 3.87
CA ALA A 179 -11.81 5.77 4.07
C ALA A 179 -12.96 5.80 5.09
N VAL A 180 -13.87 4.84 5.02
CA VAL A 180 -15.04 4.74 5.92
C VAL A 180 -14.60 4.36 7.33
N ALA A 181 -13.67 3.41 7.47
CA ALA A 181 -13.10 3.03 8.76
C ALA A 181 -12.40 4.22 9.44
N ILE A 182 -11.57 4.95 8.70
CA ILE A 182 -10.88 6.17 9.18
C ILE A 182 -11.91 7.24 9.59
N TYR A 183 -12.96 7.45 8.79
CA TYR A 183 -14.01 8.43 9.10
C TYR A 183 -14.68 8.15 10.44
N PHE A 184 -15.06 6.90 10.71
CA PHE A 184 -15.65 6.52 12.00
C PHE A 184 -14.62 6.58 13.14
N TYR A 185 -13.41 6.08 12.92
CA TYR A 185 -12.33 6.10 13.91
C TYR A 185 -11.97 7.51 14.40
N VAL A 186 -11.84 8.48 13.49
CA VAL A 186 -11.50 9.88 13.84
C VAL A 186 -12.53 10.49 14.78
N ASN A 187 -13.81 10.13 14.68
CA ASN A 187 -14.80 10.61 15.65
C ASN A 187 -14.64 9.96 17.02
N SER A 188 -14.50 8.63 17.05
CA SER A 188 -14.31 7.88 18.30
C SER A 188 -13.10 8.39 19.08
N LYS A 189 -11.98 8.60 18.37
CA LYS A 189 -10.71 8.97 18.98
C LYS A 189 -10.66 10.42 19.49
N TYR A 190 -11.35 11.36 18.84
CA TYR A 190 -11.24 12.79 19.16
C TYR A 190 -12.40 13.35 19.99
N PHE A 191 -13.53 12.65 20.08
CA PHE A 191 -14.74 13.14 20.76
C PHE A 191 -15.27 12.25 21.89
N ASN A 192 -14.47 11.29 22.41
CA ASN A 192 -14.79 10.43 23.58
C ASN A 192 -16.28 10.06 23.72
N HIS A 193 -16.69 8.98 23.06
CA HIS A 193 -18.00 8.33 23.24
C HIS A 193 -19.25 9.20 23.00
N GLN A 194 -19.22 10.15 22.05
CA GLN A 194 -20.47 10.61 21.44
C GLN A 194 -21.14 9.43 20.71
N PRO A 195 -22.49 9.33 20.74
CA PRO A 195 -23.18 8.15 20.26
C PRO A 195 -22.79 7.81 18.82
N VAL A 196 -22.44 6.54 18.65
CA VAL A 196 -21.95 5.84 17.43
C VAL A 196 -22.81 6.14 16.19
N PHE A 197 -24.06 6.54 16.39
CA PHE A 197 -25.04 6.86 15.34
C PHE A 197 -24.83 8.20 14.62
N SER A 198 -23.91 9.06 15.08
CA SER A 198 -23.61 10.29 14.36
C SER A 198 -22.77 9.98 13.11
N VAL A 199 -23.43 9.61 12.01
CA VAL A 199 -22.86 9.63 10.65
C VAL A 199 -22.49 11.06 10.24
N MET A 200 -23.04 12.07 10.94
CA MET A 200 -22.83 13.48 10.64
C MET A 200 -21.34 13.90 10.70
N PRO A 201 -20.93 14.82 9.80
CA PRO A 201 -19.57 15.33 9.79
C PRO A 201 -19.28 16.15 11.05
N ASN A 202 -18.07 16.02 11.58
CA ASN A 202 -17.54 16.88 12.65
C ASN A 202 -16.27 17.59 12.15
N ARG A 203 -15.80 18.58 12.91
CA ARG A 203 -14.62 19.39 12.50
C ARG A 203 -13.37 18.56 12.16
N TYR A 204 -13.08 17.48 12.90
CA TYR A 204 -11.90 16.64 12.65
C TYR A 204 -12.09 15.72 11.45
N ARG A 205 -13.29 15.17 11.26
CA ARG A 205 -13.66 14.39 10.07
C ARG A 205 -13.57 15.23 8.80
N VAL A 206 -14.14 16.43 8.83
CA VAL A 206 -14.08 17.39 7.71
C VAL A 206 -12.64 17.79 7.45
N LEU A 207 -11.87 18.13 8.49
CA LEU A 207 -10.47 18.49 8.34
C LEU A 207 -9.65 17.36 7.72
N ALA A 208 -9.76 16.14 8.23
CA ALA A 208 -9.08 14.97 7.70
C ALA A 208 -9.47 14.69 6.23
N GLY A 209 -10.77 14.81 5.92
CA GLY A 209 -11.31 14.65 4.58
C GLY A 209 -10.80 15.71 3.61
N VAL A 210 -10.80 16.99 4.00
CA VAL A 210 -10.31 18.10 3.18
C VAL A 210 -8.81 17.99 2.94
N ILE A 211 -8.01 17.67 3.96
CA ILE A 211 -6.57 17.46 3.80
C ILE A 211 -6.29 16.29 2.85
N GLY A 212 -6.99 15.16 3.04
CA GLY A 212 -6.83 13.99 2.20
C GLY A 212 -7.23 14.27 0.75
N ALA A 213 -8.40 14.86 0.53
CA ALA A 213 -8.90 15.22 -0.79
C ALA A 213 -7.99 16.23 -1.49
N THR A 214 -7.53 17.26 -0.78
CA THR A 214 -6.60 18.26 -1.34
C THR A 214 -5.27 17.64 -1.72
N THR A 215 -4.71 16.79 -0.86
CA THR A 215 -3.45 16.09 -1.14
C THR A 215 -3.58 15.21 -2.38
N PHE A 216 -4.65 14.40 -2.46
CA PHE A 216 -4.91 13.54 -3.61
C PHE A 216 -5.14 14.36 -4.89
N ALA A 217 -5.92 15.45 -4.82
CA ALA A 217 -6.22 16.31 -5.96
C ALA A 217 -4.97 17.06 -6.46
N VAL A 218 -4.11 17.54 -5.56
CA VAL A 218 -2.85 18.19 -5.95
C VAL A 218 -1.92 17.20 -6.64
N LEU A 219 -1.72 16.00 -6.08
CA LEU A 219 -0.86 15.00 -6.71
C LEU A 219 -1.41 14.54 -8.07
N THR A 220 -2.72 14.26 -8.13
CA THR A 220 -3.42 13.90 -9.37
C THR A 220 -3.31 15.02 -10.39
N GLY A 221 -3.54 16.27 -9.97
CA GLY A 221 -3.46 17.45 -10.81
C GLY A 221 -2.06 17.67 -11.37
N LEU A 222 -1.02 17.56 -10.55
CA LEU A 222 0.37 17.67 -10.99
C LEU A 222 0.72 16.57 -12.00
N CYS A 223 0.36 15.31 -11.73
CA CYS A 223 0.60 14.20 -12.66
C CYS A 223 -0.18 14.37 -13.97
N TYR A 224 -1.42 14.86 -13.91
CA TYR A 224 -2.24 15.15 -15.08
C TYR A 224 -1.69 16.31 -15.91
N LEU A 225 -1.16 17.36 -15.29
CA LEU A 225 -0.53 18.47 -16.00
C LEU A 225 0.70 18.01 -16.80
N MET A 226 1.41 16.97 -16.33
CA MET A 226 2.59 16.44 -17.02
C MET A 226 2.27 15.39 -18.08
N TYR A 227 1.32 14.48 -17.81
CA TYR A 227 1.09 13.31 -18.66
C TYR A 227 -0.34 13.19 -19.22
N GLY A 228 -1.20 14.17 -18.92
CA GLY A 228 -2.56 14.25 -19.45
C GLY A 228 -3.45 13.05 -19.09
N TYR A 229 -4.35 12.70 -20.01
CA TYR A 229 -5.31 11.62 -19.82
C TYR A 229 -4.66 10.24 -19.72
N GLU A 230 -3.48 10.05 -20.32
CA GLU A 230 -2.75 8.78 -20.26
C GLU A 230 -2.46 8.37 -18.81
N PHE A 231 -2.06 9.32 -17.96
CA PHE A 231 -1.89 9.09 -16.51
C PHE A 231 -3.17 8.58 -15.84
N LEU A 232 -4.31 9.24 -16.06
CA LEU A 232 -5.58 8.87 -15.44
C LEU A 232 -6.04 7.50 -15.91
N HIS A 233 -5.89 7.23 -17.22
CA HIS A 233 -6.27 5.97 -17.80
C HIS A 233 -5.44 4.84 -17.21
N GLU A 234 -4.11 4.93 -17.29
CA GLU A 234 -3.23 3.82 -16.96
C GLU A 234 -3.05 3.59 -15.45
N THR A 235 -3.16 4.63 -14.63
CA THR A 235 -3.03 4.52 -13.17
C THR A 235 -4.35 4.14 -12.49
N TYR A 236 -5.50 4.61 -13.00
CA TYR A 236 -6.77 4.48 -12.30
C TYR A 236 -7.86 3.79 -13.12
N LEU A 237 -8.21 4.32 -14.30
CA LEU A 237 -9.40 3.83 -15.04
C LEU A 237 -9.20 2.42 -15.58
N TYR A 238 -7.97 2.06 -15.96
CA TYR A 238 -7.62 0.72 -16.43
C TYR A 238 -7.98 -0.36 -15.40
N HIS A 239 -7.82 -0.08 -14.10
CA HIS A 239 -8.14 -1.04 -13.03
C HIS A 239 -9.65 -1.23 -12.82
N VAL A 240 -10.48 -0.28 -13.26
CA VAL A 240 -11.94 -0.43 -13.22
C VAL A 240 -12.43 -1.39 -14.30
N ILE A 241 -11.77 -1.38 -15.47
CA ILE A 241 -12.20 -2.16 -16.64
C ILE A 241 -11.53 -3.53 -16.67
N ARG A 242 -10.28 -3.65 -16.18
CA ARG A 242 -9.54 -4.90 -16.20
C ARG A 242 -10.29 -6.01 -15.45
N GLN A 243 -10.19 -7.21 -16.02
CA GLN A 243 -10.50 -8.48 -15.38
C GLN A 243 -9.25 -9.34 -15.48
N ASP A 244 -8.86 -9.96 -14.37
CA ASP A 244 -7.83 -10.99 -14.37
C ASP A 244 -8.46 -12.25 -13.79
N THR A 245 -8.53 -13.28 -14.62
CA THR A 245 -9.00 -14.59 -14.17
C THR A 245 -7.79 -15.44 -13.81
N ARG A 246 -6.72 -15.46 -14.61
CA ARG A 246 -5.64 -16.44 -14.46
C ARG A 246 -4.84 -16.34 -13.15
N HIS A 247 -4.78 -15.16 -12.53
CA HIS A 247 -3.99 -14.94 -11.31
C HIS A 247 -4.82 -14.51 -10.10
N ASN A 248 -6.14 -14.65 -10.18
CA ASN A 248 -7.04 -14.10 -9.18
C ASN A 248 -7.42 -15.14 -8.11
N PHE A 249 -7.16 -14.80 -6.84
CA PHE A 249 -7.51 -15.60 -5.66
C PHE A 249 -8.93 -15.34 -5.12
N SER A 250 -9.74 -14.55 -5.83
CA SER A 250 -11.10 -14.24 -5.41
C SER A 250 -12.00 -15.47 -5.44
N ALA A 251 -12.97 -15.47 -4.54
CA ALA A 251 -14.08 -16.43 -4.54
C ALA A 251 -14.85 -16.44 -5.89
N TYR A 252 -14.76 -15.37 -6.68
CA TYR A 252 -15.42 -15.27 -7.99
C TYR A 252 -14.53 -15.59 -9.17
N PHE A 253 -13.27 -15.98 -8.97
CA PHE A 253 -12.34 -16.30 -10.07
C PHE A 253 -12.97 -17.26 -11.09
N TYR A 254 -13.50 -18.40 -10.62
CA TYR A 254 -14.07 -19.41 -11.51
C TYR A 254 -15.35 -18.91 -12.21
N LEU A 255 -16.13 -18.06 -11.54
CA LEU A 255 -17.33 -17.45 -12.11
C LEU A 255 -16.97 -16.50 -13.27
N PHE A 256 -15.96 -15.64 -13.10
CA PHE A 256 -15.46 -14.78 -14.18
C PHE A 256 -14.79 -15.58 -15.30
N TYR A 257 -14.16 -16.71 -14.96
CA TYR A 257 -13.58 -17.61 -15.97
C TYR A 257 -14.65 -18.24 -16.88
N LEU A 258 -15.78 -18.67 -16.31
CA LEU A 258 -16.86 -19.29 -17.07
C LEU A 258 -17.75 -18.28 -17.81
N LEU A 259 -17.88 -17.06 -17.30
CA LEU A 259 -18.83 -16.05 -17.80
C LEU A 259 -18.12 -14.73 -18.19
N PRO A 260 -17.15 -14.74 -19.12
CA PRO A 260 -16.36 -13.56 -19.46
C PRO A 260 -17.20 -12.44 -20.11
N ASP A 261 -18.26 -12.79 -20.84
CA ASP A 261 -19.07 -11.84 -21.61
C ASP A 261 -20.19 -11.17 -20.79
N VAL A 262 -20.36 -11.55 -19.52
CA VAL A 262 -21.44 -11.06 -18.67
C VAL A 262 -21.05 -9.73 -18.03
N SER A 263 -21.35 -8.62 -18.72
CA SER A 263 -20.95 -7.26 -18.31
C SER A 263 -21.44 -6.84 -16.92
N TRP A 264 -22.65 -7.23 -16.52
CA TRP A 264 -23.24 -6.87 -15.22
C TRP A 264 -22.64 -7.65 -14.04
N LEU A 265 -21.94 -8.76 -14.29
CA LEU A 265 -21.35 -9.60 -13.24
C LEU A 265 -20.33 -8.83 -12.39
N SER A 266 -19.53 -7.97 -13.04
CA SER A 266 -18.56 -7.11 -12.35
C SER A 266 -19.23 -6.20 -11.33
N ALA A 267 -20.40 -5.64 -11.67
CA ALA A 267 -21.15 -4.79 -10.76
C ALA A 267 -21.82 -5.61 -9.64
N ALA A 268 -22.37 -6.79 -9.96
CA ALA A 268 -23.01 -7.65 -8.98
C ALA A 268 -22.04 -8.14 -7.89
N VAL A 269 -20.80 -8.49 -8.27
CA VAL A 269 -19.73 -8.91 -7.35
C VAL A 269 -19.22 -7.75 -6.47
N PHE A 270 -19.31 -6.52 -6.94
CA PHE A 270 -18.92 -5.34 -6.18
C PHE A 270 -19.89 -5.05 -5.01
N VAL A 271 -21.18 -5.39 -5.14
CA VAL A 271 -22.19 -5.15 -4.09
C VAL A 271 -21.85 -5.83 -2.76
N PRO A 272 -21.60 -7.16 -2.67
CA PRO A 272 -21.24 -7.81 -1.41
C PRO A 272 -19.90 -7.31 -0.88
N GLN A 273 -18.93 -7.02 -1.74
CA GLN A 273 -17.64 -6.43 -1.35
C GLN A 273 -17.84 -5.08 -0.65
N LEU A 274 -18.59 -4.16 -1.28
CA LEU A 274 -18.88 -2.84 -0.73
C LEU A 274 -19.69 -2.94 0.56
N PHE A 275 -20.72 -3.78 0.59
CA PHE A 275 -21.55 -4.00 1.78
C PHE A 275 -20.71 -4.47 2.97
N LEU A 276 -19.84 -5.47 2.76
CA LEU A 276 -18.97 -5.99 3.81
C LEU A 276 -17.96 -4.95 4.29
N ILE A 277 -17.35 -4.16 3.39
CA ILE A 277 -16.44 -3.06 3.76
C ILE A 277 -17.17 -2.02 4.61
N LEU A 278 -18.40 -1.63 4.26
CA LEU A 278 -19.18 -0.66 5.03
C LEU A 278 -19.57 -1.23 6.39
N LEU A 279 -20.00 -2.50 6.43
CA LEU A 279 -20.41 -3.19 7.65
C LEU A 279 -19.25 -3.37 8.64
N SER A 280 -18.09 -3.85 8.17
CA SER A 280 -16.89 -3.98 9.00
C SER A 280 -16.41 -2.63 9.50
N SER A 281 -16.41 -1.61 8.62
CA SER A 281 -16.03 -0.24 8.99
C SER A 281 -16.96 0.36 10.03
N TYR A 282 -18.24 0.04 10.01
CA TYR A 282 -19.19 0.53 11.01
C TYR A 282 -19.11 -0.25 12.33
N HIS A 283 -18.85 -1.55 12.30
CA HIS A 283 -18.87 -2.38 13.50
C HIS A 283 -17.54 -2.38 14.27
N PHE A 284 -16.41 -2.30 13.58
CA PHE A 284 -15.09 -2.48 14.18
C PHE A 284 -14.23 -1.20 14.25
N TYR A 285 -14.77 -0.02 13.88
CA TYR A 285 -13.97 1.19 13.71
C TYR A 285 -13.10 1.58 14.90
N GLU A 286 -13.44 1.17 16.14
CA GLU A 286 -12.65 1.48 17.33
C GLU A 286 -11.24 0.88 17.28
N ASP A 287 -11.12 -0.30 16.67
CA ASP A 287 -9.84 -0.88 16.27
C ASP A 287 -9.61 -0.65 14.77
N LEU A 288 -9.01 0.51 14.46
CA LEU A 288 -8.71 0.91 13.09
C LEU A 288 -7.82 -0.11 12.37
N ILE A 289 -6.84 -0.70 13.07
CA ILE A 289 -5.89 -1.62 12.44
C ILE A 289 -6.60 -2.91 12.04
N PHE A 290 -7.37 -3.47 12.96
CA PHE A 290 -8.18 -4.66 12.70
C PHE A 290 -9.20 -4.40 11.58
N THR A 291 -9.85 -3.23 11.59
CA THR A 291 -10.80 -2.86 10.53
C THR A 291 -10.14 -2.74 9.17
N CYS A 292 -8.97 -2.08 9.07
CA CYS A 292 -8.21 -2.00 7.83
C CYS A 292 -7.76 -3.39 7.33
N PHE A 293 -7.39 -4.29 8.24
CA PHE A 293 -7.12 -5.69 7.90
C PHE A 293 -8.36 -6.37 7.31
N ILE A 294 -9.52 -6.28 7.95
CA ILE A 294 -10.78 -6.84 7.42
C ILE A 294 -11.11 -6.23 6.05
N ASN A 295 -11.02 -4.91 5.90
CA ASN A 295 -11.33 -4.26 4.62
C ASN A 295 -10.40 -4.73 3.51
N THR A 296 -9.12 -4.96 3.80
CA THR A 296 -8.17 -5.53 2.84
C THR A 296 -8.52 -6.97 2.51
N PHE A 297 -8.83 -7.78 3.51
CA PHE A 297 -9.21 -9.18 3.33
C PHE A 297 -10.47 -9.29 2.47
N VAL A 298 -11.52 -8.56 2.80
CA VAL A 298 -12.77 -8.47 2.02
C VAL A 298 -12.48 -7.96 0.61
N PHE A 299 -11.65 -6.92 0.47
CA PHE A 299 -11.26 -6.42 -0.84
C PHE A 299 -10.66 -7.55 -1.67
N VAL A 300 -9.62 -8.24 -1.18
CA VAL A 300 -8.95 -9.32 -1.91
C VAL A 300 -9.88 -10.52 -2.18
N THR A 301 -10.67 -10.96 -1.20
CA THR A 301 -11.55 -12.13 -1.35
C THR A 301 -12.62 -11.92 -2.41
N PHE A 302 -13.16 -10.71 -2.53
CA PHE A 302 -14.30 -10.42 -3.41
C PHE A 302 -13.95 -9.55 -4.62
N ASN A 303 -12.67 -9.22 -4.86
CA ASN A 303 -12.29 -8.45 -6.05
C ASN A 303 -12.29 -9.29 -7.33
N LYS A 304 -12.79 -8.73 -8.43
CA LYS A 304 -12.67 -9.33 -9.76
C LYS A 304 -11.25 -9.31 -10.35
N VAL A 305 -10.32 -8.60 -9.71
CA VAL A 305 -8.88 -8.59 -10.03
C VAL A 305 -8.10 -8.65 -8.71
N CYS A 306 -7.38 -9.74 -8.48
CA CYS A 306 -6.38 -9.87 -7.43
C CYS A 306 -5.11 -10.42 -8.04
#